data_AF-A0A485KF64-F1
#
_entry.id   AF-A0A485KF64-F1
#
_cell.length_a   1.000
_cell.length_b   1.000
_cell.length_c   1.000
_cell.angle_alpha   90.00
_cell.angle_beta   90.00
_cell.angle_gamma   90.00
#
_symmetry.space_group_name_H-M   'P 1'
#
loop_
_entity.id
_entity.type
_entity.pdbx_description
1 polymer ?
#
loop_
_entity_poly.entity_id
_entity_poly.type
_entity_poly.pdbx_seq_one_letter_code
_entity_poly.pdbx_strand_id
1 'polypeptide(L)'
;MGRLDASQTITMKSLTDCGLLTTSRVKHGVKLLATGKSHLTTPISIEVSEASQGAIQAVESAGGSIKSVYFNRLGLRALLKPHKFDGKQMPQQARPAPKKMGYYTDFEKRGYLSAEIQTADALKKIQQQA
;
A
#
# COMPACT_ATOMS: atom_id res chain seq x y z
N MET A 1 -9.19 17.66 -13.98
CA MET A 1 -9.76 17.27 -12.66
C MET A 1 -9.58 15.77 -12.48
N GLY A 2 -8.53 15.36 -11.77
CA GLY A 2 -8.27 13.96 -11.42
C GLY A 2 -8.62 13.73 -9.95
N ARG A 3 -9.30 12.60 -9.64
CA ARG A 3 -9.66 12.24 -8.26
C ARG A 3 -8.47 11.72 -7.45
N LEU A 4 -7.41 11.33 -8.14
CA LEU A 4 -6.15 10.83 -7.58
C LEU A 4 -5.00 11.60 -8.20
N ASP A 5 -4.03 11.95 -7.36
CA ASP A 5 -2.76 12.54 -7.78
C ASP A 5 -1.72 11.42 -7.91
N ALA A 6 -1.13 11.27 -9.09
CA ALA A 6 -0.13 10.25 -9.37
C ALA A 6 1.26 10.63 -8.83
N SER A 7 1.48 11.89 -8.45
CA SER A 7 2.75 12.34 -7.85
C SER A 7 2.92 11.85 -6.40
N GLN A 8 1.81 11.56 -5.72
CA GLN A 8 1.79 11.09 -4.35
C GLN A 8 1.62 9.58 -4.29
N THR A 9 2.12 8.98 -3.21
CA THR A 9 1.94 7.55 -2.97
C THR A 9 0.47 7.23 -2.74
N ILE A 10 -0.12 6.43 -3.63
CA ILE A 10 -1.52 6.02 -3.55
C ILE A 10 -1.65 4.93 -2.50
N THR A 11 -2.14 5.32 -1.33
CA THR A 11 -2.43 4.41 -0.20
C THR A 11 -3.91 4.00 -0.18
N MET A 12 -4.24 2.99 0.63
CA MET A 12 -5.65 2.60 0.84
C MET A 12 -6.54 3.76 1.35
N LYS A 13 -5.96 4.73 2.08
CA LYS A 13 -6.69 5.94 2.49
C LYS A 13 -7.03 6.82 1.29
N SER A 14 -6.06 7.06 0.40
CA SER A 14 -6.31 7.85 -0.81
C SER A 14 -7.42 7.24 -1.68
N LEU A 15 -7.46 5.90 -1.80
CA LEU A 15 -8.51 5.17 -2.52
C LEU A 15 -9.90 5.32 -1.89
N THR A 16 -9.99 5.44 -0.57
CA THR A 16 -11.27 5.69 0.11
C THR A 16 -11.68 7.14 0.04
N ASP A 17 -10.73 8.06 0.21
CA ASP A 17 -10.98 9.50 0.22
C ASP A 17 -11.42 9.99 -1.18
N CYS A 18 -10.83 9.42 -2.23
CA CYS A 18 -11.24 9.70 -3.60
C CYS A 18 -12.57 9.01 -3.96
N GLY A 19 -13.15 8.18 -3.09
CA GLY A 19 -14.43 7.50 -3.29
C GLY A 19 -14.40 6.28 -4.23
N LEU A 20 -13.22 5.72 -4.54
CA LEU A 20 -13.08 4.47 -5.31
C LEU A 20 -13.52 3.27 -4.47
N LEU A 21 -13.19 3.29 -3.18
CA LEU A 21 -13.54 2.22 -2.23
C LEU A 21 -14.36 2.79 -1.08
N THR A 22 -15.33 2.02 -0.61
CA THR A 22 -16.10 2.36 0.60
C THR A 22 -15.38 1.79 1.83
N THR A 23 -15.25 2.58 2.90
CA THR A 23 -14.56 2.14 4.13
C THR A 23 -15.15 0.85 4.73
N SER A 24 -16.45 0.60 4.56
CA SER A 24 -17.12 -0.63 5.02
C SER A 24 -16.63 -1.90 4.28
N ARG A 25 -16.17 -1.76 3.03
CA ARG A 25 -15.67 -2.86 2.21
C ARG A 25 -14.20 -3.20 2.51
N VAL A 26 -13.41 -2.23 2.98
CA VAL A 26 -11.99 -2.42 3.31
C VAL A 26 -11.84 -3.02 4.71
N LYS A 27 -12.25 -4.28 4.88
CA LYS A 27 -12.18 -5.01 6.17
C LYS A 27 -10.83 -5.70 6.40
N HIS A 28 -10.23 -6.19 5.32
CA HIS A 28 -9.01 -7.01 5.35
C HIS A 28 -7.86 -6.39 4.54
N GLY A 29 -8.07 -5.19 4.00
CA GLY A 29 -7.16 -4.52 3.09
C GLY A 29 -7.68 -4.53 1.65
N VAL A 30 -6.80 -4.20 0.72
CA VAL A 30 -7.10 -4.12 -0.71
C VAL A 30 -6.10 -4.98 -1.47
N LYS A 31 -6.61 -5.77 -2.42
CA LYS A 31 -5.80 -6.56 -3.35
C LYS A 31 -5.84 -5.95 -4.74
N LEU A 32 -4.66 -5.68 -5.29
CA LEU A 32 -4.51 -5.14 -6.64
C LEU A 32 -4.54 -6.29 -7.67
N LEU A 33 -5.40 -6.14 -8.67
CA LEU A 33 -5.60 -7.10 -9.75
C LEU A 33 -5.18 -6.50 -11.09
N ALA A 34 -4.81 -7.35 -12.04
CA ALA A 34 -4.27 -6.95 -13.35
C ALA A 34 -5.35 -6.65 -14.41
N THR A 35 -6.60 -6.44 -13.99
CA THR A 35 -7.70 -6.17 -14.91
C THR A 35 -7.50 -4.81 -15.55
N GLY A 36 -7.41 -4.76 -16.88
CA GLY A 36 -7.20 -3.51 -17.61
C GLY A 36 -5.73 -3.04 -17.68
N LYS A 37 -4.76 -3.93 -17.48
CA LYS A 37 -3.32 -3.64 -17.56
C LYS A 37 -2.87 -2.89 -18.83
N SER A 38 -3.60 -3.01 -19.94
CA SER A 38 -3.33 -2.31 -21.20
C SER A 38 -3.57 -0.80 -21.16
N HIS A 39 -4.36 -0.31 -20.20
CA HIS A 39 -4.74 1.11 -20.12
C HIS A 39 -3.89 1.90 -19.13
N LEU A 40 -2.97 1.25 -18.41
CA LEU A 40 -2.11 1.90 -17.44
C LEU A 40 -0.94 2.58 -18.17
N THR A 41 -1.03 3.88 -18.37
CA THR A 41 0.01 4.69 -19.04
C THR A 41 0.81 5.57 -18.08
N THR A 42 0.25 5.86 -16.91
CA THR A 42 0.85 6.77 -15.93
C THR A 42 1.70 5.97 -14.94
N PRO A 43 2.92 6.43 -14.61
CA PRO A 43 3.70 5.85 -13.53
C PRO A 43 3.01 6.17 -12.19
N ILE A 44 2.74 5.14 -11.39
CA ILE A 44 2.04 5.30 -10.11
C ILE A 44 2.78 4.51 -9.02
N SER A 45 2.99 5.15 -7.87
CA SER A 45 3.45 4.48 -6.65
C SER A 45 2.26 4.08 -5.78
N ILE A 46 2.08 2.78 -5.52
CA ILE A 46 0.89 2.25 -4.84
C ILE A 46 1.28 1.41 -3.61
N GLU A 47 0.60 1.66 -2.49
CA GLU A 47 0.67 0.83 -1.28
C GLU A 47 -0.66 0.10 -1.03
N VAL A 48 -0.64 -1.22 -1.14
CA VAL A 48 -1.81 -2.11 -1.01
C VAL A 48 -1.49 -3.28 -0.08
N SER A 49 -2.48 -4.08 0.29
CA SER A 49 -2.25 -5.22 1.19
C SER A 49 -1.73 -6.46 0.46
N GLU A 50 -2.20 -6.67 -0.78
CA GLU A 50 -1.77 -7.74 -1.66
C GLU A 50 -1.78 -7.25 -3.11
N ALA A 51 -0.96 -7.86 -3.96
CA ALA A 51 -1.01 -7.66 -5.40
C ALA A 51 -0.85 -9.00 -6.14
N SER A 52 -1.51 -9.14 -7.30
CA SER A 52 -1.26 -10.27 -8.19
C SER A 52 0.00 -10.02 -9.03
N GLN A 53 0.68 -11.09 -9.46
CA GLN A 53 1.93 -10.98 -10.23
C GLN A 53 1.75 -10.18 -11.53
N GLY A 54 0.67 -10.44 -12.28
CA GLY A 54 0.39 -9.68 -13.50
C GLY A 54 0.12 -8.19 -13.25
N ALA A 55 -0.33 -7.84 -12.05
CA ALA A 55 -0.55 -6.46 -11.66
C ALA A 55 0.77 -5.76 -11.31
N ILE A 56 1.65 -6.48 -10.61
CA ILE A 56 3.01 -6.02 -10.31
C ILE A 56 3.75 -5.69 -11.60
N GLN A 57 3.77 -6.65 -12.53
CA GLN A 57 4.41 -6.47 -13.83
C GLN A 57 3.83 -5.29 -14.61
N ALA A 58 2.50 -5.12 -14.62
CA ALA A 58 1.86 -4.02 -15.34
C ALA A 58 2.26 -2.65 -14.78
N VAL A 59 2.28 -2.49 -13.45
CA VAL A 59 2.65 -1.22 -12.81
C VAL A 59 4.14 -0.93 -12.98
N GLU A 60 5.00 -1.93 -12.85
CA GLU A 60 6.44 -1.77 -13.07
C GLU A 60 6.75 -1.47 -14.55
N SER A 61 6.03 -2.08 -15.49
CA SER A 61 6.19 -1.78 -16.92
C SER A 61 5.81 -0.33 -17.26
N ALA A 62 4.86 0.26 -16.52
CA ALA A 62 4.52 1.68 -16.64
C ALA A 62 5.47 2.61 -15.86
N GLY A 63 6.53 2.07 -15.23
CA GLY A 63 7.49 2.84 -14.44
C GLY A 63 7.02 3.20 -13.03
N GLY A 64 5.98 2.54 -12.53
CA GLY A 64 5.48 2.69 -11.17
C GLY A 64 6.18 1.79 -10.15
N SER A 65 5.75 1.88 -8.90
CA SER A 65 6.28 1.05 -7.80
C SER A 65 5.15 0.51 -6.92
N ILE A 66 5.20 -0.76 -6.56
CA ILE A 66 4.23 -1.37 -5.64
C ILE A 66 4.92 -1.77 -4.34
N LYS A 67 4.22 -1.57 -3.23
CA LYS A 67 4.60 -2.07 -1.92
C LYS A 67 3.40 -2.76 -1.27
N SER A 68 3.59 -3.99 -0.82
CA SER A 68 2.57 -4.73 -0.09
C SER A 68 2.76 -4.57 1.42
N VAL A 69 1.79 -3.90 2.07
CA VAL A 69 1.83 -3.54 3.49
C VAL A 69 0.74 -4.27 4.25
N TYR A 70 1.14 -4.93 5.34
CA TYR A 70 0.20 -5.58 6.24
C TYR A 70 -0.47 -4.58 7.16
N PHE A 71 -1.78 -4.71 7.32
CA PHE A 71 -2.51 -4.02 8.37
C PHE A 71 -3.42 -5.00 9.11
N ASN A 72 -3.43 -4.90 10.44
CA ASN A 72 -4.46 -5.52 11.27
C ASN A 72 -5.77 -4.70 11.17
N ARG A 73 -6.87 -5.24 11.69
CA ARG A 73 -8.18 -4.54 11.67
C ARG A 73 -8.12 -3.17 12.36
N LEU A 74 -7.37 -3.07 13.47
CA LEU A 74 -7.23 -1.83 14.22
C LEU A 74 -6.42 -0.78 13.44
N GLY A 75 -5.30 -1.19 12.84
CA GLY A 75 -4.41 -0.35 12.03
C GLY A 75 -5.08 0.12 10.73
N LEU A 76 -5.84 -0.74 10.05
CA LEU A 76 -6.69 -0.32 8.94
C LEU A 76 -7.69 0.75 9.38
N ARG A 77 -8.33 0.56 10.54
CA ARG A 77 -9.29 1.54 11.05
C ARG A 77 -8.61 2.87 11.36
N ALA A 78 -7.40 2.84 11.92
CA ALA A 78 -6.61 4.04 12.19
C ALA A 78 -6.20 4.76 10.90
N LEU A 79 -5.79 4.01 9.87
CA LEU A 79 -5.45 4.57 8.55
C LEU A 79 -6.65 5.22 7.87
N LEU A 80 -7.79 4.52 7.82
CA LEU A 80 -8.97 4.94 7.07
C LEU A 80 -9.83 5.97 7.80
N LYS A 81 -9.84 5.94 9.14
CA LYS A 81 -10.64 6.84 9.98
C LYS A 81 -9.79 7.43 11.11
N PRO A 82 -8.81 8.28 10.79
CA PRO A 82 -7.93 8.87 11.80
C PRO A 82 -8.71 9.68 12.83
N HIS A 83 -9.77 10.39 12.41
CA HIS A 83 -10.65 11.18 13.28
C HIS A 83 -11.29 10.40 14.45
N LYS A 84 -11.37 9.06 14.37
CA LYS A 84 -11.88 8.22 15.47
C LYS A 84 -10.86 7.97 16.58
N PHE A 85 -9.62 8.35 16.33
CA PHE A 85 -8.48 8.19 17.24
C PHE A 85 -7.94 9.54 17.71
N ASP A 86 -8.55 10.66 17.32
CA ASP A 86 -8.19 11.99 17.81
C ASP A 86 -8.31 12.01 19.35
N GLY A 87 -7.23 12.46 20.01
CA GLY A 87 -7.13 12.47 21.48
C GLY A 87 -6.77 11.13 22.13
N LYS A 88 -6.55 10.05 21.36
CA LYS A 88 -6.05 8.76 21.85
C LYS A 88 -4.67 8.47 21.31
N GLN A 89 -3.91 7.64 22.00
CA GLN A 89 -2.64 7.16 21.47
C GLN A 89 -2.89 6.36 20.19
N MET A 90 -2.22 6.76 19.10
CA MET A 90 -2.32 6.06 17.83
C MET A 90 -1.80 4.64 17.97
N PRO A 91 -2.56 3.63 17.50
CA PRO A 91 -2.13 2.25 17.60
C PRO A 91 -0.88 2.03 16.74
N GLN A 92 0.10 1.34 17.31
CA GLN A 92 1.25 0.90 16.53
C GLN A 92 0.84 -0.16 15.50
N GLN A 93 1.53 -0.18 14.36
CA GLN A 93 1.29 -1.18 13.33
C GLN A 93 1.72 -2.56 13.85
N ALA A 94 0.78 -3.50 13.89
CA ALA A 94 1.07 -4.86 14.31
C ALA A 94 1.86 -5.60 13.23
N ARG A 95 2.76 -6.48 13.65
CA ARG A 95 3.43 -7.41 12.75
C ARG A 95 2.40 -8.39 12.15
N PRO A 96 2.66 -8.93 10.94
CA PRO A 96 1.84 -9.98 10.37
C PRO A 96 1.79 -11.21 11.28
N ALA A 97 0.66 -11.93 11.27
CA ALA A 97 0.59 -13.24 11.91
C ALA A 97 1.59 -14.21 11.26
N PRO A 98 2.14 -15.19 11.99
CA PRO A 98 3.17 -16.11 11.47
C PRO A 98 2.79 -16.77 10.13
N LYS A 99 1.53 -17.19 9.96
CA LYS A 99 1.02 -17.79 8.71
C LYS A 99 1.09 -16.86 7.49
N LYS A 100 1.04 -15.55 7.70
CA LYS A 100 1.09 -14.53 6.65
C LYS A 100 2.48 -13.91 6.52
N MET A 101 3.41 -14.22 7.42
CA MET A 101 4.71 -13.57 7.48
C MET A 101 5.49 -13.76 6.17
N GLY A 102 5.52 -14.99 5.65
CA GLY A 102 6.21 -15.33 4.39
C GLY A 102 5.84 -14.37 3.26
N TYR A 103 4.54 -14.13 3.06
CA TYR A 103 4.07 -13.22 2.00
C TYR A 103 4.68 -11.81 2.08
N TYR A 104 4.86 -11.27 3.28
CA TYR A 104 5.38 -9.90 3.47
C TYR A 104 6.89 -9.84 3.55
N THR A 105 7.58 -10.96 3.75
CA THR A 105 9.05 -11.07 3.65
C THR A 105 9.50 -11.30 2.21
N ASP A 106 8.66 -11.88 1.37
CA ASP A 106 8.98 -12.22 -0.02
C ASP A 106 9.08 -10.97 -0.91
N PHE A 107 10.20 -10.85 -1.62
CA PHE A 107 10.42 -9.75 -2.57
C PHE A 107 9.53 -9.84 -3.82
N GLU A 108 9.19 -11.05 -4.28
CA GLU A 108 8.31 -11.25 -5.43
C GLU A 108 6.91 -10.63 -5.24
N LYS A 109 6.44 -10.58 -3.99
CA LYS A 109 5.16 -9.98 -3.63
C LYS A 109 5.31 -8.50 -3.26
N ARG A 110 6.51 -7.95 -3.41
CA ARG A 110 6.91 -6.62 -2.96
C ARG A 110 6.59 -6.38 -1.49
N GLY A 111 6.84 -7.40 -0.68
CA GLY A 111 6.58 -7.39 0.76
C GLY A 111 7.38 -6.31 1.47
N TYR A 112 6.72 -5.48 2.27
CA TYR A 112 7.40 -4.41 3.02
C TYR A 112 8.44 -4.89 4.03
N LEU A 113 8.43 -6.18 4.41
CA LEU A 113 9.42 -6.79 5.30
C LEU A 113 10.61 -7.40 4.55
N SER A 114 10.60 -7.38 3.22
CA SER A 114 11.75 -7.81 2.43
C SER A 114 12.94 -6.88 2.63
N ALA A 115 14.16 -7.44 2.70
CA ALA A 115 15.37 -6.68 2.94
C ALA A 115 15.56 -5.57 1.89
N GLU A 116 15.31 -5.88 0.63
CA GLU A 116 15.47 -4.95 -0.50
C GLU A 116 14.52 -3.75 -0.42
N ILE A 117 13.27 -3.95 0.01
CA ILE A 117 12.33 -2.84 0.16
C ILE A 117 12.67 -2.02 1.40
N GLN A 118 13.11 -2.66 2.49
CA GLN A 118 13.54 -1.95 3.69
C GLN A 118 14.78 -1.09 3.44
N THR A 119 15.76 -1.59 2.70
CA THR A 119 16.94 -0.80 2.32
C THR A 119 16.55 0.35 1.41
N ALA A 120 15.69 0.13 0.42
CA ALA A 120 15.18 1.19 -0.44
C ALA A 120 14.43 2.27 0.34
N ASP A 121 13.57 1.88 1.29
CA ASP A 121 12.86 2.81 2.17
C ASP A 121 13.82 3.57 3.10
N ALA A 122 14.84 2.89 3.64
CA ALA A 122 15.85 3.51 4.49
C ALA A 122 16.68 4.54 3.71
N LEU A 123 17.11 4.21 2.49
CA LEU A 123 17.81 5.14 1.61
C LEU A 123 16.95 6.36 1.28
N LYS A 124 15.66 6.16 0.96
CA LYS A 124 14.71 7.27 0.73
C LYS A 124 14.58 8.16 1.96
N LYS A 125 14.50 7.60 3.17
CA LYS A 125 14.45 8.38 4.41
C LYS A 125 15.71 9.19 4.65
N ILE A 126 16.88 8.60 4.38
CA ILE A 126 18.17 9.31 4.50
C ILE A 126 18.20 10.48 3.51
N GLN A 127 17.79 10.26 2.26
CA GLN A 127 17.73 11.31 1.23
C GLN A 127 16.70 12.41 1.53
N GLN A 128 15.64 12.12 2.28
CA GLN A 128 14.63 13.11 2.69
C GLN A 128 15.03 13.90 3.96
N GLN A 129 16.05 13.43 4.68
CA GLN A 129 16.56 14.07 5.90
C GLN A 129 17.80 14.95 5.64
N ALA A 130 18.42 14.82 4.47
CA ALA A 130 19.48 15.68 3.97
C ALA A 130 18.91 16.82 3.12
#